data_AF-A0A3M2K7S5-F1
#
_entry.id   AF-A0A3M2K7S5-F1
#
_cell.length_a   1.000
_cell.length_b   1.000
_cell.length_c   1.000
_cell.angle_alpha   90.00
_cell.angle_beta   90.00
_cell.angle_gamma   90.00
#
_symmetry.space_group_name_H-M   'P 1'
#
loop_
_entity.id
_entity.type
_entity.pdbx_description
1 polymer ?
#
loop_
_entity_poly.entity_id
_entity_poly.type
_entity_poly.pdbx_seq_one_letter_code
_entity_poly.pdbx_strand_id
1 'polypeptide(L)'
;EDLATISAAIVYAHIHVPLTTVTKTAHRLLELVAKERAGRDALACQVFKPGGIQLTWSMPWQSMLEVEGGHPTLLDEVLWRFRENSEDPSQFSSKFFYKARDTFELLTDRNGRMLLSDEEVKSVMVAEYMANREVDWPREWEQARREQEAICRVRRLLALCTERVRLINESGKPRIVPTGGLNVDGALLVRFLAQKGMD
;
A
#
# COMPACT_ATOMS: atom_id res chain seq x y z
N GLU A 1 5.91 27.46 14.75
CA GLU A 1 7.27 27.10 14.31
C GLU A 1 7.14 26.16 13.14
N ASP A 2 7.79 26.45 12.00
CA ASP A 2 7.89 25.48 10.90
C ASP A 2 8.86 24.38 11.34
N LEU A 3 8.30 23.26 11.79
CA LEU A 3 9.08 22.07 12.10
C LEU A 3 9.73 21.57 10.81
N ALA A 4 11.03 21.29 10.87
CA ALA A 4 11.73 20.67 9.76
C ALA A 4 11.09 19.31 9.44
N THR A 5 10.72 19.11 8.17
CA THR A 5 10.13 17.85 7.67
C THR A 5 11.11 17.14 6.75
N ILE A 6 10.96 15.82 6.61
CA ILE A 6 11.81 14.99 5.75
C ILE A 6 10.99 14.32 4.66
N SER A 7 11.52 14.25 3.45
CA SER A 7 11.03 13.32 2.43
C SER A 7 12.06 12.22 2.25
N ALA A 8 11.63 10.97 2.11
CA ALA A 8 12.52 9.84 1.98
C ALA A 8 12.15 8.94 0.79
N ALA A 9 13.17 8.26 0.28
CA ALA A 9 13.04 7.27 -0.78
C ALA A 9 13.74 5.97 -0.38
N ILE A 10 13.04 4.85 -0.52
CA ILE A 10 13.56 3.51 -0.28
C ILE A 10 13.49 2.72 -1.58
N VAL A 11 14.61 2.14 -2.00
CA VAL A 11 14.68 1.28 -3.19
C VAL A 11 15.16 -0.11 -2.77
N TYR A 12 14.30 -1.10 -2.94
CA TYR A 12 14.65 -2.51 -2.85
C TYR A 12 15.19 -2.95 -4.20
N ALA A 13 16.51 -3.09 -4.34
CA ALA A 13 17.15 -3.48 -5.58
C ALA A 13 17.70 -4.91 -5.52
N HIS A 14 17.56 -5.65 -6.61
CA HIS A 14 18.27 -6.92 -6.77
C HIS A 14 19.79 -6.69 -6.74
N ILE A 15 20.55 -7.60 -6.11
CA ILE A 15 21.99 -7.45 -5.87
C ILE A 15 22.83 -7.24 -7.15
N HIS A 16 22.32 -7.69 -8.29
CA HIS A 16 22.97 -7.52 -9.60
C HIS A 16 22.64 -6.19 -10.30
N VAL A 17 21.76 -5.35 -9.74
CA VAL A 17 21.54 -4.01 -10.29
C VAL A 17 22.73 -3.12 -9.93
N PRO A 18 23.38 -2.45 -10.90
CA PRO A 18 24.52 -1.59 -10.61
C PRO A 18 24.17 -0.49 -9.60
N LEU A 19 25.02 -0.27 -8.60
CA LEU A 19 24.78 0.72 -7.54
C LEU A 19 24.51 2.12 -8.09
N THR A 20 25.23 2.54 -9.14
CA THR A 20 25.03 3.84 -9.79
C THR A 20 23.61 3.99 -10.35
N THR A 21 23.03 2.90 -10.86
CA THR A 21 21.63 2.84 -11.31
C THR A 21 20.69 2.92 -10.12
N VAL A 22 20.93 2.17 -9.04
CA VAL A 22 20.12 2.24 -7.81
C VAL A 22 20.11 3.64 -7.21
N THR A 23 21.27 4.31 -7.12
CA THR A 23 21.40 5.67 -6.59
C THR A 23 20.62 6.68 -7.44
N LYS A 24 20.75 6.62 -8.77
CA LYS A 24 19.97 7.48 -9.68
C LYS A 24 18.47 7.25 -9.52
N THR A 25 18.06 6.00 -9.39
CA THR A 25 16.66 5.63 -9.14
C THR A 25 16.16 6.20 -7.81
N ALA A 26 16.95 6.09 -6.73
CA ALA A 26 16.59 6.64 -5.41
C ALA A 26 16.43 8.16 -5.44
N HIS A 27 17.32 8.89 -6.11
CA HIS A 27 17.18 10.34 -6.28
C HIS A 27 15.92 10.70 -7.07
N ARG A 28 15.64 10.00 -8.18
CA ARG A 28 14.44 10.23 -8.97
C ARG A 28 13.17 9.94 -8.17
N LEU A 29 13.16 8.86 -7.38
CA LEU A 29 12.06 8.49 -6.50
C LEU A 29 11.83 9.57 -5.43
N LEU A 30 12.89 10.11 -4.85
CA LEU A 30 12.80 11.19 -3.87
C LEU A 30 12.22 12.47 -4.47
N GLU A 31 12.75 12.94 -5.60
CA GLU A 31 12.32 14.21 -6.21
C GLU A 31 10.91 14.08 -6.81
N LEU A 32 10.69 13.12 -7.70
CA LEU A 32 9.46 13.08 -8.49
C LEU A 32 8.29 12.46 -7.73
N VAL A 33 8.56 11.53 -6.81
CA VAL A 33 7.48 10.78 -6.14
C VAL A 33 7.26 11.29 -4.72
N ALA A 34 8.27 11.32 -3.87
CA ALA A 34 8.09 11.77 -2.49
C ALA A 34 7.85 13.28 -2.39
N LYS A 35 8.62 14.11 -3.12
CA LYS A 35 8.49 15.57 -3.05
C LYS A 35 7.40 16.13 -3.95
N GLU A 36 7.40 15.76 -5.24
CA GLU A 36 6.44 16.30 -6.21
C GLU A 36 5.08 15.60 -6.09
N ARG A 37 4.98 14.29 -6.36
CA ARG A 37 3.70 13.57 -6.37
C ARG A 37 3.00 13.56 -5.01
N ALA A 38 3.72 13.22 -3.94
CA ALA A 38 3.13 13.11 -2.60
C ALA A 38 3.10 14.45 -1.82
N GLY A 39 3.70 15.51 -2.35
CA GLY A 39 3.63 16.86 -1.75
C GLY A 39 4.61 17.12 -0.60
N ARG A 40 5.76 16.42 -0.61
CA ARG A 40 6.80 16.43 0.43
C ARG A 40 6.29 15.86 1.76
N ASP A 41 7.20 15.74 2.73
CA ASP A 41 6.91 15.15 4.04
C ASP A 41 6.29 13.75 3.89
N ALA A 42 6.92 12.95 3.03
CA ALA A 42 6.41 11.68 2.55
C ALA A 42 7.52 10.65 2.37
N LEU A 43 7.10 9.39 2.37
CA LEU A 43 7.91 8.24 2.00
C LEU A 43 7.51 7.76 0.61
N ALA A 44 8.50 7.44 -0.22
CA ALA A 44 8.31 6.71 -1.46
C ALA A 44 9.14 5.42 -1.46
N CYS A 45 8.55 4.31 -1.90
CA CYS A 45 9.16 3.00 -1.96
C CYS A 45 9.07 2.42 -3.38
N GLN A 46 10.15 1.77 -3.82
CA GLN A 46 10.21 1.14 -5.14
C GLN A 46 10.93 -0.20 -5.07
N VAL A 47 10.46 -1.19 -5.84
CA VAL A 47 11.15 -2.47 -6.03
C VAL A 47 11.73 -2.54 -7.43
N PHE A 48 13.04 -2.78 -7.51
CA PHE A 48 13.81 -2.83 -8.76
C PHE A 48 14.44 -4.23 -8.92
N LYS A 49 13.86 -5.02 -9.83
CA LYS A 49 14.36 -6.35 -10.21
C LYS A 49 15.12 -6.27 -11.55
N PRO A 50 15.83 -7.32 -11.99
CA PRO A 50 16.54 -7.31 -13.26
C PRO A 50 15.66 -6.96 -14.48
N GLY A 51 14.36 -7.30 -14.43
CA GLY A 51 13.37 -6.92 -15.45
C GLY A 51 12.89 -5.47 -15.40
N GLY A 52 13.42 -4.64 -14.49
CA GLY A 52 13.04 -3.23 -14.32
C GLY A 52 12.30 -2.96 -13.01
N ILE A 53 11.72 -1.76 -12.95
CA ILE A 53 10.87 -1.32 -11.84
C ILE A 53 9.60 -2.17 -11.81
N GLN A 54 9.32 -2.80 -10.67
CA GLN A 54 8.16 -3.69 -10.51
C GLN A 54 6.97 -3.01 -9.84
N LEU A 55 7.22 -2.08 -8.92
CA LEU A 55 6.19 -1.34 -8.20
C LEU A 55 6.76 -0.01 -7.69
N THR A 56 5.93 1.02 -7.58
CA THR A 56 6.25 2.36 -7.06
C THR A 56 5.10 2.90 -6.20
N TRP A 57 5.30 2.87 -4.89
CA TRP A 57 4.33 3.34 -3.91
C TRP A 57 4.83 4.58 -3.17
N SER A 58 3.91 5.43 -2.70
CA SER A 58 4.25 6.57 -1.85
C SER A 58 3.10 7.01 -0.96
N MET A 59 3.42 7.57 0.21
CA MET A 59 2.44 8.10 1.14
C MET A 59 3.05 9.20 2.03
N PRO A 60 2.30 10.27 2.35
CA PRO A 60 2.69 11.24 3.39
C PRO A 60 2.91 10.57 4.75
N TRP A 61 3.90 11.02 5.52
CA TRP A 61 4.25 10.39 6.81
C TRP A 61 3.08 10.32 7.76
N GLN A 62 2.34 11.42 7.91
CA GLN A 62 1.18 11.48 8.81
C GLN A 62 0.14 10.40 8.47
N SER A 63 -0.17 10.17 7.19
CA SER A 63 -1.10 9.10 6.80
C SER A 63 -0.54 7.70 7.04
N MET A 64 0.77 7.52 6.94
CA MET A 64 1.41 6.24 7.25
C MET A 64 1.43 5.95 8.77
N LEU A 65 1.37 6.98 9.60
CA LEU A 65 1.33 6.89 11.06
C LEU A 65 -0.10 6.84 11.63
N GLU A 66 -1.14 6.97 10.80
CA GLU A 66 -2.54 6.75 11.17
C GLU A 66 -2.84 5.25 11.30
N VAL A 67 -2.37 4.67 12.40
CA VAL A 67 -2.39 3.23 12.71
C VAL A 67 -3.41 2.87 13.78
N GLU A 68 -3.90 1.63 13.72
CA GLU A 68 -4.68 1.02 14.80
C GLU A 68 -3.82 -0.05 15.51
N GLY A 69 -4.21 -0.50 16.71
CA GLY A 69 -3.57 -1.66 17.35
C GLY A 69 -2.12 -1.50 17.81
N GLY A 70 -1.54 -0.29 17.80
CA GLY A 70 -0.19 -0.02 18.30
C GLY A 70 0.94 -0.41 17.34
N HIS A 71 0.64 -0.62 16.05
CA HIS A 71 1.67 -0.89 15.05
C HIS A 71 2.53 0.36 14.75
N PRO A 72 3.80 0.21 14.35
CA PRO A 72 4.64 1.37 14.02
C PRO A 72 4.15 2.17 12.81
N THR A 73 3.63 1.47 11.79
CA THR A 73 3.14 2.07 10.55
C THR A 73 1.91 1.33 10.01
N LEU A 74 1.15 1.98 9.13
CA LEU A 74 0.03 1.37 8.41
C LEU A 74 0.51 0.17 7.57
N LEU A 75 1.74 0.22 7.05
CA LEU A 75 2.34 -0.88 6.33
C LEU A 75 2.57 -2.10 7.25
N ASP A 76 3.10 -1.88 8.46
CA ASP A 76 3.27 -2.93 9.48
C ASP A 76 1.94 -3.50 9.94
N GLU A 77 0.93 -2.65 10.12
CA GLU A 77 -0.42 -3.08 10.47
C GLU A 77 -1.01 -4.00 9.40
N VAL A 78 -0.97 -3.58 8.12
CA VAL A 78 -1.49 -4.38 7.02
C VAL A 78 -0.71 -5.69 6.89
N LEU A 79 0.62 -5.65 7.01
CA LEU A 79 1.45 -6.85 7.03
C LEU A 79 1.04 -7.81 8.15
N TRP A 80 0.84 -7.30 9.37
CA TRP A 80 0.44 -8.09 10.53
C TRP A 80 -0.95 -8.71 10.33
N ARG A 81 -1.96 -7.92 9.93
CA ARG A 81 -3.34 -8.39 9.74
C ARG A 81 -3.46 -9.51 8.71
N PHE A 82 -2.68 -9.45 7.64
CA PHE A 82 -2.68 -10.49 6.60
C PHE A 82 -1.74 -11.66 6.90
N ARG A 83 -0.95 -11.59 7.99
CA ARG A 83 -0.14 -12.68 8.54
C ARG A 83 -0.77 -13.36 9.75
N GLU A 84 -1.71 -12.72 10.45
CA GLU A 84 -2.19 -13.13 11.78
C GLU A 84 -2.63 -14.59 11.90
N ASN A 85 -2.97 -15.25 10.79
CA ASN A 85 -3.40 -16.65 10.76
C ASN A 85 -2.32 -17.64 10.25
N SER A 86 -1.10 -17.19 9.94
CA SER A 86 -0.01 -18.07 9.51
C SER A 86 1.40 -17.46 9.74
N GLU A 87 2.26 -18.23 10.40
CA GLU A 87 3.70 -17.95 10.49
C GLU A 87 4.45 -18.27 9.18
N ASP A 88 3.83 -19.03 8.27
CA ASP A 88 4.38 -19.39 6.98
C ASP A 88 4.17 -18.26 5.97
N PRO A 89 5.26 -17.61 5.47
CA PRO A 89 5.17 -16.57 4.45
C PRO A 89 4.50 -17.02 3.15
N SER A 90 4.46 -18.33 2.87
CA SER A 90 3.81 -18.88 1.68
C SER A 90 2.28 -18.93 1.79
N GLN A 91 1.74 -18.87 3.01
CA GLN A 91 0.28 -18.83 3.27
C GLN A 91 -0.25 -17.38 3.37
N PHE A 92 0.63 -16.38 3.26
CA PHE A 92 0.19 -15.02 2.96
C PHE A 92 -0.63 -15.05 1.67
N SER A 93 -1.83 -14.46 1.67
CA SER A 93 -2.87 -14.59 0.62
C SER A 93 -2.44 -14.05 -0.75
N SER A 94 -1.41 -14.63 -1.34
CA SER A 94 -0.67 -14.10 -2.48
C SER A 94 -1.56 -14.03 -3.72
N LYS A 95 -2.52 -14.97 -3.88
CA LYS A 95 -3.52 -14.89 -4.96
C LYS A 95 -4.44 -13.69 -4.82
N PHE A 96 -4.86 -13.34 -3.60
CA PHE A 96 -5.68 -12.15 -3.39
C PHE A 96 -4.92 -10.87 -3.78
N PHE A 97 -3.64 -10.75 -3.40
CA PHE A 97 -2.82 -9.58 -3.78
C PHE A 97 -2.55 -9.50 -5.28
N TYR A 98 -2.43 -10.64 -5.98
CA TYR A 98 -2.39 -10.65 -7.45
C TYR A 98 -3.73 -10.22 -8.04
N LYS A 99 -4.83 -10.83 -7.60
CA LYS A 99 -6.17 -10.52 -8.10
C LYS A 99 -6.59 -9.09 -7.79
N ALA A 100 -6.07 -8.50 -6.70
CA ALA A 100 -6.27 -7.10 -6.37
C ALA A 100 -5.79 -6.17 -7.49
N ARG A 101 -4.73 -6.53 -8.22
CA ARG A 101 -4.31 -5.78 -9.41
C ARG A 101 -5.40 -5.78 -10.47
N ASP A 102 -5.85 -6.97 -10.87
CA ASP A 102 -6.88 -7.13 -11.90
C ASP A 102 -8.19 -6.42 -11.48
N THR A 103 -8.57 -6.54 -10.21
CA THR A 103 -9.74 -5.85 -9.67
C THR A 103 -9.55 -4.34 -9.67
N PHE A 104 -8.39 -3.81 -9.30
CA PHE A 104 -8.13 -2.37 -9.33
C PHE A 104 -8.16 -1.82 -10.76
N GLU A 105 -7.64 -2.56 -11.75
CA GLU A 105 -7.74 -2.19 -13.16
C GLU A 105 -9.19 -2.07 -13.64
N LEU A 106 -10.10 -2.88 -13.10
CA LEU A 106 -11.54 -2.78 -13.39
C LEU A 106 -12.24 -1.64 -12.64
N LEU A 107 -11.75 -1.30 -11.46
CA LEU A 107 -12.34 -0.30 -10.57
C LEU A 107 -11.80 1.12 -10.78
N THR A 108 -10.79 1.28 -11.63
CA THR A 108 -10.14 2.57 -11.88
C THR A 108 -10.09 2.93 -13.36
N ASP A 109 -10.05 4.23 -13.65
CA ASP A 109 -9.79 4.72 -15.00
C ASP A 109 -8.31 4.55 -15.37
N ARG A 110 -7.95 4.88 -16.62
CA ARG A 110 -6.55 4.86 -17.10
C ARG A 110 -5.58 5.74 -16.31
N ASN A 111 -6.09 6.65 -15.47
CA ASN A 111 -5.30 7.52 -14.61
C ASN A 111 -5.31 7.06 -13.14
N GLY A 112 -5.86 5.88 -12.84
CA GLY A 112 -5.97 5.33 -11.49
C GLY A 112 -7.11 5.91 -10.65
N ARG A 113 -7.98 6.75 -11.20
CA ARG A 113 -9.11 7.34 -10.46
C ARG A 113 -10.21 6.31 -10.28
N MET A 114 -10.79 6.25 -9.09
CA MET A 114 -11.88 5.32 -8.80
C MET A 114 -13.10 5.62 -9.67
N LEU A 115 -13.65 4.56 -10.27
CA LEU A 115 -14.90 4.61 -11.06
C LEU A 115 -16.15 4.43 -10.20
N LEU A 116 -15.98 3.85 -9.01
CA LEU A 116 -17.03 3.61 -8.02
C LEU A 116 -16.75 4.42 -6.75
N SER A 117 -17.74 4.50 -5.86
CA SER A 117 -17.56 5.08 -4.52
C SER A 117 -16.64 4.23 -3.64
N ASP A 118 -16.08 4.85 -2.59
CA ASP A 118 -15.24 4.16 -1.60
C ASP A 118 -15.94 2.94 -0.99
N GLU A 119 -17.24 3.03 -0.73
CA GLU A 119 -18.04 1.93 -0.17
C GLU A 119 -18.24 0.79 -1.16
N GLU A 120 -18.45 1.08 -2.45
CA GLU A 120 -18.58 0.08 -3.50
C GLU A 120 -17.24 -0.63 -3.75
N VAL A 121 -16.14 0.12 -3.86
CA VAL A 121 -14.79 -0.47 -4.00
C VAL A 121 -14.46 -1.37 -2.82
N LYS A 122 -14.73 -0.90 -1.59
CA LYS A 122 -14.56 -1.71 -0.39
C LYS A 122 -15.41 -2.99 -0.44
N SER A 123 -16.67 -2.89 -0.84
CA SER A 123 -17.58 -4.04 -0.94
C SER A 123 -17.08 -5.07 -1.95
N VAL A 124 -16.64 -4.64 -3.13
CA VAL A 124 -16.06 -5.53 -4.15
C VAL A 124 -14.79 -6.21 -3.64
N MET A 125 -13.90 -5.45 -3.01
CA MET A 125 -12.65 -5.99 -2.48
C MET A 125 -12.86 -6.96 -1.30
N VAL A 126 -13.86 -6.71 -0.45
CA VAL A 126 -14.25 -7.64 0.62
C VAL A 126 -14.82 -8.93 0.03
N ALA A 127 -15.70 -8.84 -0.97
CA ALA A 127 -16.22 -10.02 -1.65
C ALA A 127 -15.09 -10.85 -2.26
N GLU A 128 -14.11 -10.21 -2.90
CA GLU A 128 -12.97 -10.92 -3.47
C GLU A 128 -12.03 -11.53 -2.43
N TYR A 129 -11.82 -10.86 -1.30
CA TYR A 129 -11.04 -11.42 -0.19
C TYR A 129 -11.74 -12.64 0.41
N MET A 130 -13.06 -12.56 0.61
CA MET A 130 -13.88 -13.66 1.15
C MET A 130 -13.98 -14.86 0.20
N ALA A 131 -13.95 -14.61 -1.12
CA ALA A 131 -13.94 -15.67 -2.12
C ALA A 131 -12.57 -16.38 -2.24
N ASN A 132 -11.51 -15.81 -1.67
CA ASN A 132 -10.18 -16.42 -1.72
C ASN A 132 -10.08 -17.63 -0.79
N ARG A 133 -9.89 -18.80 -1.40
CA ARG A 133 -9.77 -20.09 -0.70
C ARG A 133 -8.46 -20.27 0.06
N GLU A 134 -7.47 -19.38 -0.13
CA GLU A 134 -6.22 -19.37 0.65
C GLU A 134 -6.39 -18.75 2.03
N VAL A 135 -7.50 -18.06 2.28
CA VAL A 135 -7.75 -17.48 3.60
C VAL A 135 -8.23 -18.58 4.54
N ASP A 136 -7.34 -19.02 5.43
CA ASP A 136 -7.71 -19.93 6.52
C ASP A 136 -8.35 -19.12 7.66
N TRP A 137 -9.67 -19.25 7.75
CA TRP A 137 -10.45 -18.63 8.82
C TRP A 137 -10.54 -19.60 10.00
N PRO A 138 -10.34 -19.14 11.25
CA PRO A 138 -10.51 -19.99 12.41
C PRO A 138 -11.90 -20.64 12.42
N ARG A 139 -11.96 -21.95 12.69
CA ARG A 139 -13.17 -22.76 12.49
C ARG A 139 -14.30 -22.32 13.42
N GLU A 140 -13.95 -21.82 14.60
CA GLU A 140 -14.83 -21.29 15.62
C GLU A 140 -15.41 -19.91 15.29
N TRP A 141 -14.94 -19.25 14.23
CA TRP A 141 -15.53 -17.99 13.80
C TRP A 141 -16.80 -18.25 12.99
N GLU A 142 -17.88 -17.62 13.43
CA GLU A 142 -19.12 -17.53 12.66
C GLU A 142 -18.95 -16.67 11.40
N GLN A 143 -19.83 -16.84 10.42
CA GLN A 143 -19.76 -16.13 9.14
C GLN A 143 -19.72 -14.61 9.32
N ALA A 144 -20.56 -14.06 10.20
CA ALA A 144 -20.60 -12.62 10.48
C ALA A 144 -19.26 -12.10 11.05
N ARG A 145 -18.57 -12.89 11.88
CA ARG A 145 -17.25 -12.52 12.41
C ARG A 145 -16.19 -12.54 11.31
N ARG A 146 -16.20 -13.54 10.42
CA ARG A 146 -15.26 -13.63 9.28
C ARG A 146 -15.45 -12.45 8.34
N GLU A 147 -16.69 -12.11 8.03
CA GLU A 147 -17.03 -10.96 7.20
C GLU A 147 -16.57 -9.64 7.84
N GLN A 148 -16.83 -9.45 9.13
CA GLN A 148 -16.36 -8.26 9.85
C GLN A 148 -14.83 -8.15 9.84
N GLU A 149 -14.11 -9.25 10.01
CA GLU A 149 -12.66 -9.25 9.95
C GLU A 149 -12.16 -8.98 8.53
N ALA A 150 -12.78 -9.56 7.50
CA ALA A 150 -12.49 -9.26 6.10
C ALA A 150 -12.66 -7.77 5.79
N ILE A 151 -13.75 -7.15 6.27
CA ILE A 151 -13.98 -5.71 6.17
C ILE A 151 -12.85 -4.93 6.83
N CYS A 152 -12.44 -5.31 8.04
CA CYS A 152 -11.33 -4.66 8.75
C CYS A 152 -10.02 -4.75 7.95
N ARG A 153 -9.63 -5.95 7.50
CA ARG A 153 -8.40 -6.19 6.74
C ARG A 153 -8.38 -5.41 5.43
N VAL A 154 -9.45 -5.50 4.65
CA VAL A 154 -9.58 -4.82 3.36
C VAL A 154 -9.61 -3.30 3.53
N ARG A 155 -10.30 -2.76 4.54
CA ARG A 155 -10.31 -1.32 4.80
C ARG A 155 -8.90 -0.78 5.03
N ARG A 156 -8.09 -1.49 5.82
CA ARG A 156 -6.70 -1.06 6.10
C ARG A 156 -5.81 -1.19 4.88
N LEU A 157 -5.98 -2.26 4.09
CA LEU A 157 -5.30 -2.38 2.80
C LEU A 157 -5.67 -1.26 1.83
N LEU A 158 -6.95 -0.92 1.71
CA LEU A 158 -7.41 0.18 0.88
C LEU A 158 -6.85 1.51 1.37
N ALA A 159 -6.84 1.76 2.68
CA ALA A 159 -6.17 2.92 3.24
C ALA A 159 -4.69 3.00 2.81
N LEU A 160 -3.96 1.88 2.74
CA LEU A 160 -2.58 1.85 2.26
C LEU A 160 -2.47 2.14 0.75
N CYS A 161 -3.47 1.72 -0.03
CA CYS A 161 -3.50 1.89 -1.49
C CYS A 161 -4.05 3.25 -1.93
N THR A 162 -4.81 3.96 -1.10
CA THR A 162 -5.35 5.28 -1.45
C THR A 162 -4.22 6.30 -1.64
N GLU A 163 -4.15 6.87 -2.84
CA GLU A 163 -3.17 7.91 -3.16
C GLU A 163 -3.54 9.20 -2.43
N ARG A 164 -2.61 9.68 -1.61
CA ARG A 164 -2.74 10.90 -0.82
C ARG A 164 -1.63 11.88 -1.17
N VAL A 165 -1.98 13.16 -1.17
CA VAL A 165 -1.05 14.26 -1.40
C VAL A 165 -1.12 15.26 -0.25
N ARG A 166 0.03 15.74 0.19
CA ARG A 166 0.15 16.85 1.14
C ARG A 166 0.12 18.16 0.37
N LEU A 167 -0.87 18.99 0.67
CA LEU A 167 -1.04 20.33 0.11
C LEU A 167 -0.88 21.37 1.21
N ILE A 168 -0.47 22.58 0.82
CA ILE A 168 -0.54 23.75 1.69
C ILE A 168 -1.83 24.48 1.35
N ASN A 169 -2.70 24.67 2.34
CA ASN A 169 -3.95 25.40 2.12
C ASN A 169 -3.72 26.93 2.04
N GLU A 170 -4.77 27.69 1.73
CA GLU A 170 -4.70 29.16 1.62
C GLU A 170 -4.20 29.85 2.91
N SER A 171 -4.38 29.21 4.07
CA SER A 171 -3.88 29.68 5.37
C SER A 171 -2.43 29.29 5.67
N GLY A 172 -1.71 28.70 4.72
CA GLY A 172 -0.32 28.24 4.89
C GLY A 172 -0.18 26.94 5.69
N LYS A 173 -1.28 26.28 6.07
CA LYS A 173 -1.26 25.05 6.86
C LYS A 173 -1.22 23.81 5.98
N PRO A 174 -0.41 22.80 6.32
CA PRO A 174 -0.41 21.53 5.60
C PRO A 174 -1.72 20.79 5.83
N ARG A 175 -2.24 20.19 4.76
CA ARG A 175 -3.39 19.30 4.78
C ARG A 175 -3.11 18.13 3.84
N ILE A 176 -3.33 16.92 4.32
CA ILE A 176 -3.29 15.73 3.47
C ILE A 176 -4.69 15.46 2.96
N VAL A 177 -4.81 15.21 1.66
CA VAL A 177 -6.08 14.90 1.01
C VAL A 177 -5.94 13.65 0.14
N PRO A 178 -6.98 12.80 0.07
CA PRO A 178 -7.05 11.77 -0.96
C PRO A 178 -7.15 12.43 -2.33
N THR A 179 -6.50 11.83 -3.32
CA THR A 179 -6.55 12.30 -4.72
C THR A 179 -7.76 11.76 -5.48
N GLY A 180 -8.47 10.79 -4.90
CA GLY A 180 -9.47 9.95 -5.58
C GLY A 180 -8.84 8.79 -6.38
N GLY A 181 -7.52 8.65 -6.33
CA GLY A 181 -6.77 7.57 -6.96
C GLY A 181 -6.49 6.39 -6.02
N LEU A 182 -6.41 5.20 -6.62
CA LEU A 182 -5.90 4.00 -5.96
C LEU A 182 -4.61 3.54 -6.64
N ASN A 183 -3.60 3.25 -5.83
CA ASN A 183 -2.35 2.67 -6.25
C ASN A 183 -2.20 1.26 -5.70
N VAL A 184 -2.39 0.27 -6.57
CA VAL A 184 -2.27 -1.17 -6.25
C VAL A 184 -0.87 -1.56 -5.78
N ASP A 185 0.16 -0.74 -6.07
CA ASP A 185 1.52 -1.00 -5.62
C ASP A 185 1.63 -0.98 -4.09
N GLY A 186 0.69 -0.36 -3.37
CA GLY A 186 0.60 -0.50 -1.91
C GLY A 186 0.36 -1.96 -1.50
N ALA A 187 -0.58 -2.64 -2.16
CA ALA A 187 -0.87 -4.05 -1.92
C ALA A 187 0.31 -4.94 -2.34
N LEU A 188 0.91 -4.67 -3.51
CA LEU A 188 2.05 -5.44 -4.01
C LEU A 188 3.30 -5.26 -3.14
N LEU A 189 3.49 -4.08 -2.56
CA LEU A 189 4.57 -3.82 -1.60
C LEU A 189 4.40 -4.65 -0.34
N VAL A 190 3.19 -4.71 0.23
CA VAL A 190 2.89 -5.58 1.38
C VAL A 190 3.24 -7.01 1.04
N ARG A 191 2.82 -7.53 -0.12
CA ARG A 191 3.15 -8.89 -0.52
C ARG A 191 4.66 -9.11 -0.66
N PHE A 192 5.36 -8.20 -1.33
CA PHE A 192 6.81 -8.28 -1.50
C PHE A 192 7.54 -8.37 -0.15
N LEU A 193 7.13 -7.55 0.83
CA LEU A 193 7.68 -7.56 2.18
C LEU A 193 7.25 -8.80 2.97
N ALA A 194 6.01 -9.27 2.78
CA ALA A 194 5.50 -10.47 3.41
C ALA A 194 6.38 -11.69 3.09
N GLN A 195 6.82 -11.79 1.84
CA GLN A 195 7.66 -12.86 1.30
C GLN A 195 9.17 -12.60 1.44
N LYS A 196 9.59 -11.63 2.26
CA LYS A 196 11.00 -11.28 2.49
C LYS A 196 11.77 -10.92 1.19
N GLY A 197 11.06 -10.41 0.18
CA GLY A 197 11.63 -10.02 -1.10
C GLY A 197 12.10 -11.17 -1.99
N MET A 198 11.59 -12.40 -1.78
CA MET A 198 11.93 -13.58 -2.59
C MET A 198 11.08 -13.74 -3.87
N ASP A 199 10.12 -12.85 -4.10
CA ASP A 199 9.36 -12.77 -5.35
C ASP A 199 10.24 -12.32 -6.53
#